data_AF-A0A2G9URW2-F1
#
_entry.id   AF-A0A2G9URW2-F1
#
_cell.length_a   1.000
_cell.length_b   1.000
_cell.length_c   1.000
_cell.angle_alpha   90.00
_cell.angle_beta   90.00
_cell.angle_gamma   90.00
#
_symmetry.space_group_name_H-M   'P 1'
#
loop_
_entity.id
_entity.type
_entity.pdbx_description
1 polymer ?
#
loop_
_entity_poly.entity_id
_entity_poly.type
_entity_poly.pdbx_seq_one_letter_code
_entity_poly.pdbx_strand_id
1 'polypeptide(L)'
;MLVGQKEILADASYVFTNSNPYLDYPRPMLHKTVPLGGLAVHIDAEKNVLSKEWDSILSERNTTVLVSFGSVAKSIYMPDEYSFSQNAKRLSEMLINQPISAKQLLIRHSEFAAKFGRLPNLDPYGRHLSMIEYYLIDIVLVAVCAVLVIGFVVVMI
;
A
#
# COMPACT_ATOMS: atom_id res chain seq x y z
N MET A 1 -1.04 2.92 14.27
CA MET A 1 0.37 3.29 14.03
C MET A 1 0.85 4.07 15.24
N LEU A 2 1.86 3.57 15.96
CA LEU A 2 2.35 4.17 17.22
C LEU A 2 3.01 5.53 16.95
N VAL A 3 2.89 6.48 17.88
CA VAL A 3 3.34 7.88 17.72
C VAL A 3 4.82 7.97 17.30
N GLY A 4 5.70 7.16 17.88
CA GLY A 4 7.13 7.14 17.53
C GLY A 4 7.45 6.61 16.12
N GLN A 5 6.59 5.77 15.52
CA GLN A 5 6.82 5.31 14.15
C GLN A 5 6.66 6.43 13.14
N LYS A 6 5.77 7.40 13.38
CA LYS A 6 5.55 8.53 12.45
C LYS A 6 6.77 9.43 12.34
N GLU A 7 7.47 9.63 13.45
CA GLU A 7 8.68 10.46 13.52
C GLU A 7 9.85 9.79 12.80
N ILE A 8 10.06 8.48 13.04
CA ILE A 8 11.05 7.69 12.29
C ILE A 8 10.72 7.66 10.79
N LEU A 9 9.44 7.54 10.44
CA LEU A 9 8.98 7.56 9.05
C LEU A 9 9.19 8.92 8.40
N ALA A 10 8.98 10.00 9.16
CA ALA A 10 9.26 11.36 8.71
C ALA A 10 10.75 11.53 8.47
N ASP A 11 11.57 10.92 9.31
CA ASP A 11 13.01 11.08 9.26
C ASP A 11 13.73 10.18 8.24
N ALA A 12 13.10 9.09 7.81
CA ALA A 12 13.68 8.18 6.85
C ALA A 12 13.78 8.79 5.44
N SER A 13 14.90 8.53 4.75
CA SER A 13 15.10 8.88 3.33
C SER A 13 14.17 8.09 2.41
N TYR A 14 14.01 6.79 2.67
CA TYR A 14 13.08 5.90 1.99
C TYR A 14 12.36 5.02 3.01
N VAL A 15 11.13 4.66 2.68
CA VAL A 15 10.30 3.78 3.47
C VAL A 15 9.98 2.56 2.63
N PHE A 16 10.48 1.41 3.03
CA PHE A 16 10.15 0.16 2.36
C PHE A 16 8.88 -0.44 2.97
N THR A 17 7.92 -0.79 2.12
CA THR A 17 6.68 -1.44 2.55
C THR A 17 6.52 -2.78 1.87
N ASN A 18 6.12 -3.82 2.61
CA ASN A 18 5.81 -5.12 2.03
C ASN A 18 4.44 -5.05 1.34
N SER A 19 4.42 -4.49 0.13
CA SER A 19 3.24 -4.26 -0.68
C SER A 19 3.58 -4.44 -2.15
N ASN A 20 2.65 -4.96 -2.94
CA ASN A 20 2.81 -5.14 -4.37
C ASN A 20 1.84 -4.22 -5.12
N PRO A 21 2.33 -3.24 -5.90
CA PRO A 21 1.48 -2.28 -6.62
C PRO A 21 0.48 -2.92 -7.59
N TYR A 22 0.76 -4.13 -8.05
CA TYR A 22 -0.09 -4.86 -8.99
C TYR A 22 -1.21 -5.65 -8.31
N LEU A 23 -1.14 -5.83 -6.99
CA LEU A 23 -2.07 -6.66 -6.22
C LEU A 23 -2.82 -5.85 -5.15
N ASP A 24 -2.14 -4.88 -4.57
CA ASP A 24 -2.71 -4.02 -3.55
C ASP A 24 -3.63 -2.96 -4.17
N TYR A 25 -4.67 -2.61 -3.44
CA TYR A 25 -5.55 -1.51 -3.81
C TYR A 25 -4.78 -0.18 -3.86
N PRO A 26 -5.12 0.70 -4.82
CA PRO A 26 -4.49 2.01 -4.92
C PRO A 26 -4.76 2.79 -3.62
N ARG A 27 -3.68 3.21 -2.97
CA ARG A 27 -3.73 4.01 -1.74
C ARG A 27 -2.78 5.19 -1.86
N PRO A 28 -3.11 6.34 -1.25
CA PRO A 28 -2.16 7.45 -1.16
C PRO A 28 -0.89 7.00 -0.46
N MET A 29 0.25 7.14 -1.14
CA MET A 29 1.57 6.84 -0.61
C MET A 29 2.47 8.06 -0.77
N LEU A 30 3.43 8.21 0.12
CA LEU A 30 4.45 9.24 -0.01
C LEU A 30 5.39 8.85 -1.15
N HIS A 31 5.96 9.85 -1.82
CA HIS A 31 6.92 9.64 -2.91
C HIS A 31 8.20 8.93 -2.45
N LYS A 32 8.51 8.96 -1.14
CA LYS A 32 9.60 8.19 -0.53
C LYS A 32 9.23 6.76 -0.14
N THR A 33 7.97 6.36 -0.30
CA THR A 33 7.54 5.00 0.00
C THR A 33 7.79 4.11 -1.21
N VAL A 34 8.63 3.09 -1.02
CA VAL A 34 8.98 2.11 -2.05
C VAL A 34 8.33 0.77 -1.70
N PRO A 35 7.40 0.29 -2.54
CA PRO A 35 6.77 -1.01 -2.33
C PRO A 35 7.75 -2.14 -2.69
N LEU A 36 8.11 -2.96 -1.71
CA LEU A 36 8.93 -4.17 -1.83
C LEU A 36 8.06 -5.42 -1.61
N GLY A 37 7.26 -5.80 -2.61
CA GLY A 37 6.46 -7.02 -2.58
C GLY A 37 7.26 -8.25 -3.00
N GLY A 38 7.03 -9.39 -2.35
CA GLY A 38 7.59 -10.68 -2.78
C GLY A 38 9.03 -10.97 -2.34
N LEU A 39 9.64 -10.13 -1.49
CA LEU A 39 11.01 -10.34 -1.00
C LEU A 39 11.18 -11.66 -0.22
N ALA A 40 10.15 -12.07 0.53
CA ALA A 40 10.15 -13.31 1.31
C ALA A 40 9.72 -14.54 0.49
N VAL A 41 9.28 -14.35 -0.75
CA VAL A 41 8.80 -15.44 -1.59
C VAL A 41 10.00 -16.01 -2.33
N HIS A 42 10.56 -17.10 -1.82
CA HIS A 42 11.57 -17.88 -2.54
C HIS A 42 10.89 -18.70 -3.63
N ILE A 43 10.96 -18.21 -4.87
CA ILE A 43 10.34 -18.87 -6.01
C ILE A 43 11.32 -19.90 -6.59
N ASP A 44 11.56 -20.97 -5.84
CA ASP A 44 12.22 -22.16 -6.35
C ASP A 44 11.12 -23.10 -6.86
N ALA A 45 10.90 -23.15 -8.18
CA ALA A 45 9.85 -23.97 -8.80
C ALA A 45 9.97 -25.46 -8.44
N GLU A 46 11.20 -25.95 -8.20
CA GLU A 46 11.48 -27.33 -7.78
C GLU A 46 11.20 -27.58 -6.28
N LYS A 47 11.23 -26.54 -5.43
CA LYS A 47 10.96 -26.67 -3.98
C LYS A 47 9.52 -26.34 -3.61
N ASN A 48 8.83 -25.57 -4.45
CA ASN A 48 7.41 -25.22 -4.29
C ASN A 48 6.48 -26.30 -4.87
N VAL A 49 6.92 -27.56 -4.89
CA VAL A 49 6.08 -28.70 -5.23
C VAL A 49 5.35 -29.15 -3.96
N LEU A 50 4.07 -29.47 -4.11
CA LEU A 50 3.26 -29.96 -3.01
C LEU A 50 3.86 -31.27 -2.46
N SER A 51 3.89 -31.43 -1.14
CA SER A 51 4.40 -32.68 -0.56
C SER A 51 3.58 -33.87 -1.06
N LYS A 52 4.21 -35.05 -1.22
CA LYS A 52 3.55 -36.26 -1.71
C LYS A 52 2.27 -36.63 -0.95
N GLU A 53 2.24 -36.37 0.36
CA GLU A 53 1.06 -36.59 1.20
C GLU A 53 -0.12 -35.72 0.76
N TRP A 54 0.05 -34.40 0.72
CA TRP A 54 -0.97 -33.47 0.25
C TRP A 54 -1.37 -33.69 -1.22
N ASP A 55 -0.42 -34.01 -2.09
CA ASP A 55 -0.73 -34.31 -3.50
C ASP A 55 -1.60 -35.56 -3.62
N SER A 56 -1.33 -36.61 -2.83
CA SER A 56 -2.18 -37.81 -2.79
C SER A 56 -3.60 -37.54 -2.29
N ILE A 57 -3.76 -36.70 -1.26
CA ILE A 57 -5.07 -36.36 -0.69
C ILE A 57 -5.86 -35.45 -1.64
N LEU A 58 -5.22 -34.46 -2.25
CA LEU A 58 -5.90 -33.52 -3.15
C LEU A 58 -6.24 -34.13 -4.51
N SER A 59 -5.44 -35.09 -4.99
CA SER A 59 -5.64 -35.80 -6.27
C SER A 59 -6.68 -36.92 -6.20
N GLU A 60 -7.09 -37.33 -4.99
CA GLU A 60 -8.05 -38.42 -4.79
C GLU A 60 -9.45 -38.10 -5.35
N ARG A 61 -9.82 -36.83 -5.48
CA ARG A 61 -11.13 -36.39 -5.98
C ARG A 61 -11.00 -35.36 -7.09
N ASN A 62 -11.93 -35.39 -8.04
CA ASN A 62 -11.98 -34.44 -9.16
C ASN A 62 -12.31 -32.99 -8.72
N THR A 63 -12.95 -32.83 -7.55
CA THR A 63 -13.31 -31.52 -6.98
C THR A 63 -12.91 -31.47 -5.52
N THR A 64 -11.94 -30.61 -5.19
CA THR A 64 -11.40 -30.45 -3.83
C THR A 64 -11.54 -28.99 -3.39
N VAL A 65 -12.18 -28.78 -2.23
CA VAL A 65 -12.39 -27.44 -1.66
C VAL A 65 -11.41 -27.22 -0.52
N LEU A 66 -10.49 -26.27 -0.69
CA LEU A 66 -9.57 -25.85 0.37
C LEU A 66 -10.23 -24.72 1.19
N VAL A 67 -10.50 -24.99 2.46
CA VAL A 67 -11.04 -23.98 3.39
C VAL A 67 -9.92 -23.47 4.28
N SER A 68 -9.56 -22.19 4.11
CA SER A 68 -8.63 -21.48 4.99
C SER A 68 -9.39 -20.50 5.87
N PHE A 69 -9.32 -20.69 7.19
CA PHE A 69 -9.97 -19.83 8.18
C PHE A 69 -9.26 -18.48 8.40
N GLY A 70 -8.21 -18.17 7.61
CA GLY A 70 -7.42 -16.94 7.72
C GLY A 70 -7.29 -16.11 6.43
N SER A 71 -8.04 -16.43 5.37
CA SER A 71 -7.95 -15.68 4.11
C SER A 71 -8.66 -14.33 4.19
N VAL A 72 -7.96 -13.26 3.78
CA VAL A 72 -8.52 -11.90 3.64
C VAL A 72 -9.53 -11.80 2.50
N ALA A 73 -9.53 -12.78 1.57
CA ALA A 73 -10.50 -12.85 0.48
C ALA A 73 -11.75 -13.62 0.94
N LYS A 74 -12.84 -12.90 1.27
CA LYS A 74 -14.14 -13.54 1.50
C LYS A 74 -14.63 -14.16 0.19
N SER A 75 -14.82 -15.48 0.17
CA SER A 75 -15.32 -16.23 -0.99
C SER A 75 -16.66 -15.71 -1.53
N ILE A 76 -17.46 -15.01 -0.70
CA ILE A 76 -18.73 -14.38 -1.11
C ILE A 76 -18.56 -13.29 -2.19
N TYR A 77 -17.39 -12.66 -2.28
CA TYR A 77 -17.13 -11.62 -3.28
C TYR A 77 -16.42 -12.18 -4.52
N MET A 78 -16.19 -13.49 -4.57
CA MET A 78 -15.58 -14.15 -5.72
C MET A 78 -16.68 -14.49 -6.72
N PRO A 79 -16.62 -14.01 -7.99
CA PRO A 79 -17.61 -14.39 -8.98
C PRO A 79 -17.50 -15.89 -9.29
N ASP A 80 -18.64 -16.55 -9.54
CA ASP A 80 -18.70 -18.01 -9.77
C ASP A 80 -17.86 -18.47 -10.97
N GLU A 81 -17.57 -17.58 -11.93
CA GLU A 81 -16.73 -17.84 -13.10
C GLU A 81 -15.22 -17.93 -12.78
N TYR A 82 -14.76 -17.37 -11.65
CA TYR A 82 -13.34 -17.33 -11.32
C TYR A 82 -12.94 -18.52 -10.45
N SER A 83 -12.26 -19.50 -11.06
CA SER A 83 -11.62 -20.56 -10.29
C SER A 83 -10.40 -20.01 -9.54
N PHE A 84 -10.38 -20.18 -8.21
CA PHE A 84 -9.28 -19.78 -7.33
C PHE A 84 -7.92 -20.28 -7.82
N SER A 85 -7.86 -21.47 -8.41
CA SER A 85 -6.65 -22.06 -8.97
C SER A 85 -6.06 -21.24 -10.12
N GLN A 86 -6.90 -20.70 -11.01
CA GLN A 86 -6.46 -19.87 -12.14
C GLN A 86 -5.90 -18.53 -11.66
N ASN A 87 -6.56 -17.90 -10.67
CA ASN A 87 -6.08 -16.65 -10.08
C ASN A 87 -4.78 -16.87 -9.29
N ALA A 88 -4.66 -17.96 -8.54
CA ALA A 88 -3.43 -18.32 -7.83
C ALA A 88 -2.26 -18.57 -8.81
N LYS A 89 -2.52 -19.26 -9.93
CA LYS A 89 -1.53 -19.48 -10.98
C LYS A 89 -1.08 -18.17 -11.63
N ARG A 90 -2.03 -17.32 -12.02
CA ARG A 90 -1.75 -15.99 -12.59
C ARG A 90 -0.96 -15.11 -11.61
N LEU A 91 -1.34 -15.12 -10.33
CA LEU A 91 -0.62 -14.40 -9.29
C LEU A 91 0.84 -14.89 -9.16
N SER A 92 1.05 -16.21 -9.17
CA SER A 92 2.39 -16.80 -9.16
C SER A 92 3.21 -16.34 -10.36
N GLU A 93 2.62 -16.40 -11.57
CA GLU A 93 3.25 -15.91 -12.80
C GLU A 93 3.60 -14.42 -12.72
N MET A 94 2.74 -13.58 -12.12
CA MET A 94 3.02 -12.16 -11.90
C MET A 94 4.15 -11.93 -10.88
N LEU A 95 4.27 -12.76 -9.85
CA LEU A 95 5.36 -12.67 -8.86
C LEU A 95 6.71 -13.10 -9.46
N ILE A 96 6.71 -14.10 -10.35
CA ILE A 96 7.90 -14.56 -11.08
C ILE A 96 8.36 -13.50 -12.08
N ASN A 97 7.43 -12.96 -12.86
CA ASN A 97 7.72 -12.09 -13.99
C ASN A 97 7.64 -10.59 -13.63
N GLN A 98 7.90 -10.21 -12.37
CA GLN A 98 7.96 -8.81 -12.02
C GLN A 98 9.08 -8.09 -12.79
N PRO A 99 8.85 -6.88 -13.32
CA PRO A 99 9.84 -6.17 -14.14
C PRO A 99 11.12 -5.81 -13.37
N ILE A 100 11.05 -5.68 -12.04
CA ILE A 100 12.20 -5.41 -11.17
C ILE A 100 12.03 -6.25 -9.91
N SER A 101 13.05 -7.04 -9.57
CA SER A 101 13.03 -7.84 -8.33
C SER A 101 13.08 -6.95 -7.08
N ALA A 102 12.35 -7.34 -6.03
CA ALA A 102 12.34 -6.62 -4.75
C ALA A 102 13.75 -6.44 -4.15
N LYS A 103 14.62 -7.45 -4.31
CA LYS A 103 16.02 -7.38 -3.87
C LYS A 103 16.79 -6.26 -4.58
N GLN A 104 16.66 -6.19 -5.91
CA GLN A 104 17.35 -5.17 -6.69
C GLN A 104 16.81 -3.76 -6.40
N LEU A 105 15.50 -3.65 -6.20
CA LEU A 105 14.85 -2.39 -5.82
C LEU A 105 15.40 -1.88 -4.47
N LEU A 106 15.49 -2.77 -3.47
CA LEU A 106 16.08 -2.45 -2.17
C LEU A 106 17.53 -1.98 -2.29
N ILE A 107 18.36 -2.70 -3.06
CA ILE A 107 19.78 -2.36 -3.24
C ILE A 107 19.92 -0.98 -3.89
N ARG A 108 19.22 -0.73 -5.01
CA ARG A 108 19.31 0.56 -5.72
C ARG A 108 18.87 1.75 -4.88
N HIS A 109 17.78 1.62 -4.14
CA HIS A 109 17.32 2.70 -3.25
C HIS A 109 18.26 2.88 -2.05
N SER A 110 18.85 1.81 -1.54
CA SER A 110 19.85 1.87 -0.47
C SER A 110 21.14 2.53 -0.93
N GLU A 111 21.64 2.21 -2.13
CA GLU A 111 22.80 2.87 -2.73
C GLU A 111 22.57 4.36 -2.97
N PHE A 112 21.39 4.72 -3.50
CA PHE A 112 21.02 6.11 -3.69
C PHE A 112 20.94 6.86 -2.36
N ALA A 113 20.33 6.25 -1.33
CA ALA A 113 20.26 6.82 0.01
C ALA A 113 21.66 6.95 0.65
N ALA A 114 22.55 5.98 0.45
CA ALA A 114 23.92 6.04 0.94
C ALA A 114 24.73 7.15 0.25
N LYS A 115 24.47 7.40 -1.04
CA LYS A 115 25.16 8.42 -1.83
C LYS A 115 24.67 9.85 -1.53
N PHE A 116 23.38 10.05 -1.34
CA PHE A 116 22.76 11.39 -1.24
C PHE A 116 22.16 11.69 0.14
N GLY A 117 22.05 10.72 1.04
CA GLY A 117 21.53 10.91 2.38
C GLY A 117 20.03 11.17 2.41
N ARG A 118 19.61 12.21 3.14
CA ARG A 118 18.20 12.58 3.35
C ARG A 118 17.71 13.47 2.22
N LEU A 119 16.50 13.16 1.71
CA LEU A 119 15.85 13.91 0.65
C LEU A 119 14.64 14.67 1.21
N PRO A 120 14.81 15.91 1.68
CA PRO A 120 13.71 16.69 2.27
C PRO A 120 12.60 17.00 1.26
N ASN A 121 12.90 17.02 -0.05
CA ASN A 121 11.91 17.24 -1.09
C ASN A 121 10.86 16.11 -1.22
N LEU A 122 11.14 14.92 -0.67
CA LEU A 122 10.20 13.81 -0.67
C LEU A 122 9.27 13.82 0.55
N ASP A 123 9.51 14.74 1.49
CA ASP A 123 8.65 14.92 2.64
C ASP A 123 7.41 15.75 2.31
N PRO A 124 6.25 15.40 2.89
CA PRO A 124 5.03 16.18 2.71
C PRO A 124 5.18 17.56 3.36
N TYR A 125 5.03 18.61 2.54
CA TYR A 125 5.05 20.02 2.97
C TYR A 125 4.07 20.32 4.12
N GLY A 126 2.94 19.62 4.17
CA GLY A 126 1.94 19.77 5.23
C GLY A 126 2.47 19.56 6.66
N ARG A 127 3.64 18.93 6.83
CA ARG A 127 4.27 18.73 8.15
C ARG A 127 4.82 20.04 8.75
N HIS A 128 5.24 20.97 7.91
CA HIS A 128 5.86 22.23 8.35
C HIS A 128 4.88 23.40 8.39
N LEU A 129 3.63 23.18 7.96
CA LEU A 129 2.59 24.19 7.99
C LEU A 129 2.11 24.44 9.41
N SER A 130 1.85 25.71 9.72
CA SER A 130 1.20 26.08 10.97
C SER A 130 -0.25 25.57 11.00
N MET A 131 -0.81 25.38 12.21
CA MET A 131 -2.23 25.00 12.38
C MET A 131 -3.18 25.96 11.63
N ILE A 132 -2.81 27.24 11.54
CA ILE A 132 -3.59 28.30 10.90
C ILE A 132 -3.66 28.07 9.38
N GLU A 133 -2.51 27.82 8.75
CA GLU A 133 -2.41 27.55 7.31
C GLU A 133 -3.04 26.21 6.93
N TYR A 134 -2.85 25.18 7.76
CA TYR A 134 -3.39 23.84 7.50
C TYR A 134 -4.92 23.82 7.44
N TYR A 135 -5.59 24.58 8.32
CA TYR A 135 -7.05 24.71 8.36
C TYR A 135 -7.60 25.91 7.61
N LEU A 136 -6.73 26.73 6.99
CA LEU A 136 -7.12 27.94 6.23
C LEU A 136 -8.02 28.88 7.05
N ILE A 137 -7.67 29.10 8.33
CA ILE A 137 -8.51 29.84 9.28
C ILE A 137 -8.77 31.28 8.78
N ASP A 138 -7.81 31.91 8.12
CA ASP A 138 -7.96 33.26 7.55
C ASP A 138 -9.09 33.34 6.52
N ILE A 139 -9.24 32.30 5.68
CA ILE A 139 -10.30 32.23 4.66
C ILE A 139 -11.67 32.04 5.32
N VAL A 140 -11.73 31.17 6.34
CA VAL A 140 -12.97 30.95 7.11
C VAL A 140 -13.39 32.23 7.83
N LEU A 141 -12.44 32.95 8.41
CA LEU A 141 -12.71 34.21 9.11
C LEU A 141 -13.27 35.27 8.16
N VAL A 142 -12.66 35.46 6.99
CA VAL A 142 -13.15 36.41 5.97
C VAL A 142 -14.55 36.03 5.49
N ALA A 143 -14.81 34.73 5.27
CA ALA A 143 -16.13 34.25 4.85
C ALA A 143 -17.21 34.50 5.92
N VAL A 144 -16.91 34.23 7.20
CA VAL A 144 -17.82 34.50 8.32
C VAL A 144 -18.11 35.99 8.46
N CYS A 145 -17.07 36.84 8.39
CA CYS A 145 -17.25 38.30 8.42
C CYS A 145 -18.13 38.78 7.27
N ALA A 146 -17.93 38.28 6.04
CA ALA A 146 -18.76 38.64 4.90
C ALA A 146 -20.24 38.25 5.11
N VAL A 147 -20.51 37.04 5.61
CA VAL A 147 -21.88 36.58 5.92
C VAL A 147 -22.53 37.44 7.00
N LEU A 148 -21.80 37.81 8.05
CA LEU A 148 -22.30 38.67 9.12
C LEU A 148 -22.63 40.08 8.60
N VAL A 149 -21.77 40.65 7.75
CA VAL A 149 -22.01 41.96 7.12
C VAL A 149 -23.24 41.93 6.23
N ILE A 150 -23.38 40.90 5.38
CA ILE A 150 -24.56 40.73 4.52
C ILE A 150 -25.82 40.59 5.38
N GLY A 151 -25.79 39.74 6.41
CA GLY A 151 -26.91 39.56 7.33
C GLY A 151 -27.30 40.87 8.03
N PHE A 152 -26.32 41.65 8.49
CA PHE A 152 -26.56 42.95 9.10
C PHE A 152 -27.23 43.93 8.14
N VAL A 153 -26.75 44.02 6.89
CA VAL A 153 -27.34 44.89 5.87
C VAL A 153 -28.79 44.50 5.56
N VAL A 154 -29.08 43.19 5.45
CA VAL A 154 -30.44 42.69 5.20
C VAL A 154 -31.38 42.99 6.37
N VAL A 155 -30.91 42.93 7.61
CA VAL A 155 -31.72 43.25 8.80
C VAL A 155 -31.98 44.76 8.94
N MET A 156 -31.08 45.60 8.42
CA MET A 156 -31.18 47.06 8.49
C MET A 156 -32.09 47.66 7.40
N ILE A 157 -32.30 46.94 6.29
CA ILE A 157 -33.22 47.27 5.19
C ILE A 157 -34.65 46.89 5.58
#